data_AF-R7W0H0-F1
#
_entry.id   AF-R7W0H0-F1
#
_cell.length_a   1.000
_cell.length_b   1.000
_cell.length_c   1.000
_cell.angle_alpha   90.00
_cell.angle_beta   90.00
_cell.angle_gamma   90.00
#
_symmetry.space_group_name_H-M   'P 1'
#
loop_
_entity.id
_entity.type
_entity.pdbx_description
1 polymer ?
#
loop_
_entity_poly.entity_id
_entity_poly.type
_entity_poly.pdbx_seq_one_letter_code
_entity_poly.pdbx_strand_id
1 'polypeptide(L)'
;MDRPDRIPPSRFDPHQHLGSHDRGAVELLDCRHGRILLTDKRRDELILCDPVIGEQCLMAVPPEFVRKCFNGTVLYAAIDHDHVHESCHSSPFKVVLVSYLGGDNQHTVCVYSSETGVWGDIISTTASYHLSDYGIPGLLVGNALYWLLDIIGIGILKFDLDEQSLAVIKGPLRTNDFSHGSRCIIQAEDGALGFAILSYPHHL
;
A
#
# COMPACT_ATOMS: atom_id res chain seq x y z
N MET A 1 -21.28 28.62 -13.24
CA MET A 1 -21.63 27.91 -12.00
C MET A 1 -20.85 26.60 -12.03
N ASP A 2 -19.77 26.50 -11.24
CA ASP A 2 -19.12 25.21 -11.04
C ASP A 2 -20.07 24.27 -10.28
N ARG A 3 -20.05 22.98 -10.63
CA ARG A 3 -20.89 22.00 -9.95
C ARG A 3 -20.44 21.89 -8.48
N PRO A 4 -21.35 22.01 -7.51
CA PRO A 4 -21.01 22.07 -6.08
C PRO A 4 -20.24 20.83 -5.58
N ASP A 5 -20.33 19.71 -6.29
CA ASP A 5 -19.72 18.43 -5.90
C ASP A 5 -18.35 18.17 -6.55
N ARG A 6 -17.73 19.17 -7.19
CA ARG A 6 -16.38 19.01 -7.76
C ARG A 6 -15.33 19.27 -6.71
N ILE A 7 -14.61 18.21 -6.33
CA ILE A 7 -13.34 18.35 -5.61
C ILE A 7 -12.35 19.09 -6.54
N PRO A 8 -11.79 20.24 -6.14
CA PRO A 8 -10.86 20.98 -6.97
C PRO A 8 -9.63 20.13 -7.33
N PRO A 9 -9.16 20.13 -8.60
CA PRO A 9 -7.98 19.35 -9.02
C PRO A 9 -6.73 19.66 -8.19
N SER A 10 -6.61 20.90 -7.72
CA SER A 10 -5.52 21.31 -6.85
C SER A 10 -5.43 20.42 -5.60
N ARG A 11 -6.53 19.94 -5.03
CA ARG A 11 -6.49 19.08 -3.82
C ARG A 11 -5.84 17.71 -4.05
N PHE A 12 -5.71 17.30 -5.31
CA PHE A 12 -4.96 16.12 -5.70
C PHE A 12 -3.52 16.45 -6.12
N ASP A 13 -3.16 17.73 -6.16
CA ASP A 13 -1.84 18.18 -6.52
C ASP A 13 -0.89 17.98 -5.33
N PRO A 14 0.00 16.98 -5.37
CA PRO A 14 0.99 16.76 -4.32
C PRO A 14 1.96 17.95 -4.23
N HIS A 15 1.99 18.79 -5.26
CA HIS A 15 2.91 19.91 -5.44
C HIS A 15 2.38 21.24 -4.89
N GLN A 16 1.19 21.29 -4.26
CA GLN A 16 0.76 22.52 -3.55
C GLN A 16 1.76 22.96 -2.45
N HIS A 17 2.53 22.01 -1.90
CA HIS A 17 3.60 22.25 -0.92
C HIS A 17 4.99 21.80 -1.41
N LEU A 18 5.10 21.33 -2.65
CA LEU A 18 6.31 20.75 -3.24
C LEU A 18 6.62 21.47 -4.56
N GLY A 19 7.78 22.12 -4.67
CA GLY A 19 8.11 22.98 -5.82
C GLY A 19 7.88 22.33 -7.21
N SER A 20 7.48 23.15 -8.19
CA SER A 20 6.92 22.74 -9.50
C SER A 20 7.83 21.94 -10.45
N HIS A 21 9.03 21.54 -10.02
CA HIS A 21 10.03 20.85 -10.83
C HIS A 21 10.14 19.33 -10.55
N ASP A 22 9.22 18.77 -9.75
CA ASP A 22 9.44 17.47 -9.07
C ASP A 22 8.55 16.30 -9.54
N ARG A 23 8.07 16.35 -10.78
CA ARG A 23 7.03 15.45 -11.32
C ARG A 23 7.40 13.96 -11.41
N GLY A 24 8.65 13.57 -11.09
CA GLY A 24 9.15 12.19 -11.15
C GLY A 24 9.59 11.58 -9.82
N ALA A 25 9.49 12.31 -8.71
CA ALA A 25 9.88 11.84 -7.38
C ALA A 25 8.72 11.27 -6.55
N VAL A 26 7.49 11.63 -6.93
CA VAL A 26 6.28 11.29 -6.19
C VAL A 26 5.58 10.10 -6.85
N GLU A 27 5.38 9.02 -6.10
CA GLU A 27 4.72 7.81 -6.59
C GLU A 27 3.50 7.46 -5.73
N LEU A 28 2.45 6.93 -6.37
CA LEU A 28 1.26 6.42 -5.70
C LEU A 28 1.55 5.05 -5.10
N LEU A 29 1.27 4.89 -3.80
CA LEU A 29 1.38 3.61 -3.10
C LEU A 29 0.02 2.94 -2.90
N ASP A 30 -1.00 3.71 -2.54
CA ASP A 30 -2.32 3.19 -2.20
C ASP A 30 -3.40 4.26 -2.37
N CYS A 31 -4.61 3.84 -2.71
CA CYS A 31 -5.78 4.70 -2.83
C CYS A 31 -7.01 3.96 -2.30
N ARG A 32 -7.43 4.28 -1.08
CA ARG A 32 -8.52 3.58 -0.39
C ARG A 32 -9.22 4.51 0.59
N HIS A 33 -10.47 4.20 0.90
CA HIS A 33 -11.30 5.00 1.81
C HIS A 33 -11.37 6.50 1.45
N GLY A 34 -11.28 6.83 0.15
CA GLY A 34 -11.29 8.21 -0.34
C GLY A 34 -10.00 9.00 -0.06
N ARG A 35 -8.91 8.31 0.28
CA ARG A 35 -7.61 8.90 0.65
C ARG A 35 -6.52 8.33 -0.25
N ILE A 36 -5.46 9.10 -0.40
CA ILE A 36 -4.36 8.79 -1.32
C ILE A 36 -3.06 8.77 -0.53
N LEU A 37 -2.32 7.66 -0.60
CA LEU A 37 -0.99 7.54 -0.01
C LEU A 37 0.06 7.64 -1.12
N LEU A 38 0.95 8.61 -0.98
CA LEU A 38 2.06 8.88 -1.90
C LEU A 38 3.39 8.73 -1.16
N THR A 39 4.46 8.49 -1.92
CA THR A 39 5.85 8.60 -1.44
C THR A 39 6.57 9.67 -2.23
N ASP A 40 7.30 10.54 -1.53
CA ASP A 40 8.31 11.44 -2.10
C ASP A 40 9.70 10.83 -1.86
N LYS A 41 10.24 10.21 -2.91
CA LYS A 41 11.54 9.52 -2.86
C LYS A 41 12.73 10.45 -2.67
N ARG A 42 12.59 11.77 -2.93
CA ARG A 42 13.69 12.72 -2.78
C ARG A 42 13.81 13.22 -1.35
N ARG A 43 12.66 13.36 -0.68
CA ARG A 43 12.58 13.76 0.72
C ARG A 43 12.61 12.59 1.68
N ASP A 44 12.46 11.36 1.17
CA ASP A 44 12.26 10.16 1.98
C ASP A 44 11.04 10.36 2.91
N GLU A 45 9.92 10.84 2.34
CA GLU A 45 8.67 11.15 3.04
C GLU A 45 7.49 10.39 2.42
N LEU A 46 6.50 10.06 3.25
CA LEU A 46 5.17 9.63 2.84
C LEU A 46 4.19 10.78 3.00
N ILE A 47 3.24 10.87 2.09
CA ILE A 47 2.19 11.88 2.06
C ILE A 47 0.84 11.17 2.01
N LEU A 48 0.05 11.33 3.07
CA LEU A 48 -1.35 10.88 3.10
C LEU A 48 -2.26 12.07 2.84
N CYS A 49 -2.94 12.08 1.70
CA CYS A 49 -3.82 13.15 1.27
C CYS A 49 -5.29 12.81 1.52
N ASP A 50 -6.02 13.77 2.09
CA ASP A 50 -7.47 13.83 2.08
C ASP A 50 -7.99 14.86 1.07
N PRO A 51 -8.37 14.42 -0.15
CA PRO A 51 -8.86 15.34 -1.17
C PRO A 51 -10.23 15.97 -0.81
N VAL A 52 -11.01 15.35 0.07
CA VAL A 52 -12.38 15.81 0.41
C VAL A 52 -12.34 17.08 1.25
N ILE A 53 -11.35 17.23 2.13
CA ILE A 53 -11.18 18.43 2.97
C ILE A 53 -9.90 19.21 2.63
N GLY A 54 -9.00 18.63 1.84
CA GLY A 54 -7.74 19.26 1.43
C GLY A 54 -6.63 19.15 2.47
N GLU A 55 -6.71 18.20 3.39
CA GLU A 55 -5.69 17.97 4.42
C GLU A 55 -4.61 17.00 3.92
N GLN A 56 -3.40 17.15 4.45
CA GLN A 56 -2.27 16.28 4.17
C GLN A 56 -1.54 15.94 5.48
N CYS A 57 -1.14 14.68 5.61
CA CYS A 57 -0.27 14.22 6.70
C CYS A 57 1.07 13.76 6.11
N LEU A 58 2.16 14.34 6.60
CA LEU A 58 3.53 13.99 6.21
C LEU A 58 4.15 13.09 7.27
N MET A 59 4.84 12.04 6.81
CA MET A 59 5.54 11.09 7.68
C MET A 59 6.91 10.81 7.09
N ALA A 60 7.96 10.88 7.90
CA ALA A 60 9.29 10.46 7.45
C ALA A 60 9.28 8.94 7.18
N VAL A 61 9.93 8.50 6.10
CA VAL A 61 10.16 7.08 5.83
C VAL A 61 11.15 6.55 6.88
N PRO A 62 10.94 5.34 7.45
CA PRO A 62 11.87 4.76 8.40
C PRO A 62 13.28 4.64 7.81
N PRO A 63 14.35 4.83 8.59
CA PRO A 63 15.73 4.73 8.10
C PRO A 63 16.04 3.44 7.34
N GLU A 64 15.41 2.33 7.74
CA GLU A 64 15.55 1.02 7.12
C GLU A 64 14.93 0.95 5.71
N PHE A 65 14.09 1.91 5.32
CA PHE A 65 13.37 1.97 4.04
C PHE A 65 13.83 3.13 3.15
N VAL A 66 14.64 4.05 3.68
CA VAL A 66 15.22 5.19 2.94
C VAL A 66 15.93 4.70 1.67
N ARG A 67 15.62 5.33 0.53
CA ARG A 67 16.16 5.01 -0.81
C ARG A 67 15.97 3.56 -1.26
N LYS A 68 15.04 2.82 -0.67
CA LYS A 68 14.69 1.45 -1.08
C LYS A 68 13.36 1.43 -1.82
N CYS A 69 13.14 0.37 -2.58
CA CYS A 69 11.85 0.11 -3.17
C CYS A 69 10.94 -0.52 -2.12
N PHE A 70 9.75 0.05 -1.94
CA PHE A 70 8.74 -0.44 -1.00
C PHE A 70 7.34 -0.18 -1.54
N ASN A 71 6.40 -0.98 -1.08
CA ASN A 71 4.97 -0.72 -1.22
C ASN A 71 4.42 -0.19 0.10
N GLY A 72 3.32 0.55 0.02
CA GLY A 72 2.63 1.10 1.19
C GLY A 72 1.16 0.76 1.17
N THR A 73 0.54 0.74 2.34
CA THR A 73 -0.89 0.51 2.48
C THR A 73 -1.42 1.27 3.68
N VAL A 74 -2.49 2.06 3.51
CA VAL A 74 -3.15 2.75 4.61
C VAL A 74 -4.26 1.90 5.22
N LEU A 75 -4.46 1.99 6.53
CA LEU A 75 -5.49 1.29 7.26
C LEU A 75 -6.17 2.31 8.17
N TYR A 76 -7.49 2.29 8.24
CA TYR A 76 -8.26 3.13 9.16
C TYR A 76 -8.88 2.24 10.23
N ALA A 77 -8.96 2.74 11.46
CA ALA A 77 -9.80 2.10 12.47
C ALA A 77 -11.24 2.06 11.96
N ALA A 78 -11.91 0.92 12.10
CA ALA A 78 -13.33 0.83 11.81
C ALA A 78 -14.05 1.86 12.69
N ILE A 79 -14.82 2.76 12.05
CA ILE A 79 -15.67 3.69 12.78
C ILE A 79 -16.71 2.82 13.49
N ASP A 80 -16.69 2.82 14.81
CA ASP A 80 -17.74 2.19 15.58
C ASP A 80 -19.06 2.89 15.22
N HIS A 81 -20.02 2.15 14.67
CA HIS A 81 -21.20 2.72 14.01
C HIS A 81 -22.23 3.29 14.99
N ASP A 82 -21.89 3.44 16.27
CA ASP A 82 -22.86 3.78 17.32
C ASP A 82 -22.85 5.26 17.75
N HIS A 83 -21.97 6.09 17.18
CA HIS A 83 -21.92 7.52 17.49
C HIS A 83 -21.98 8.38 16.24
N VAL A 84 -23.11 9.08 16.09
CA VAL A 84 -23.26 10.23 15.19
C VAL A 84 -22.35 11.33 15.72
N HIS A 85 -21.08 11.31 15.33
CA HIS A 85 -20.23 12.48 15.44
C HIS A 85 -19.35 12.65 14.20
N GLU A 86 -19.51 13.85 13.67
CA GLU A 86 -18.73 14.61 12.70
C GLU A 86 -17.47 13.95 12.14
N SER A 87 -17.45 13.80 10.81
CA SER A 87 -16.23 13.74 10.01
C SER A 87 -15.34 12.50 10.26
N CYS A 88 -15.41 11.55 9.33
CA CYS A 88 -14.45 10.43 9.11
C CYS A 88 -12.98 10.90 8.90
N HIS A 89 -12.69 12.19 9.09
CA HIS A 89 -11.44 12.82 8.73
C HIS A 89 -10.41 12.88 9.87
N SER A 90 -10.81 12.62 11.13
CA SER A 90 -9.91 12.59 12.30
C SER A 90 -9.72 11.19 12.89
N SER A 91 -10.18 10.14 12.21
CA SER A 91 -10.06 8.77 12.71
C SER A 91 -8.59 8.33 12.72
N PRO A 92 -8.14 7.65 13.79
CA PRO A 92 -6.85 7.00 13.80
C PRO A 92 -6.63 6.10 12.58
N PHE A 93 -5.49 6.29 11.96
CA PHE A 93 -5.01 5.47 10.86
C PHE A 93 -3.64 4.86 11.16
N LYS A 94 -3.34 3.79 10.42
CA LYS A 94 -2.04 3.15 10.36
C LYS A 94 -1.54 3.16 8.91
N VAL A 95 -0.22 3.18 8.74
CA VAL A 95 0.40 2.97 7.42
C VAL A 95 1.36 1.79 7.53
N VAL A 96 1.18 0.80 6.68
CA VAL A 96 2.04 -0.38 6.60
C VAL A 96 2.95 -0.22 5.40
N LEU A 97 4.26 -0.24 5.64
CA LEU A 97 5.26 -0.34 4.58
C LEU A 97 5.76 -1.76 4.48
N VAL A 98 5.99 -2.22 3.26
CA VAL A 98 6.65 -3.49 2.98
C VAL A 98 7.75 -3.28 1.96
N SER A 99 8.94 -3.79 2.26
CA SER A 99 10.11 -3.69 1.38
C SER A 99 10.78 -5.04 1.22
N TYR A 100 11.47 -5.18 0.09
CA TYR A 100 12.44 -6.22 -0.14
C TYR A 100 13.84 -5.63 0.04
N LEU A 101 14.57 -6.10 1.05
CA LEU A 101 15.92 -5.64 1.36
C LEU A 101 16.95 -6.48 0.60
N GLY A 102 17.64 -5.86 -0.35
CA GLY A 102 18.71 -6.48 -1.11
C GLY A 102 19.94 -6.79 -0.23
N GLY A 103 20.31 -8.07 -0.19
CA GLY A 103 21.45 -8.63 0.55
C GLY A 103 21.17 -10.06 0.99
N ASP A 104 20.07 -10.26 1.74
CA ASP A 104 19.77 -11.51 2.46
C ASP A 104 18.39 -12.11 2.13
N ASN A 105 17.79 -11.76 0.99
CA ASN A 105 16.47 -12.26 0.60
C ASN A 105 15.41 -12.04 1.70
N GLN A 106 15.43 -10.87 2.34
CA GLN A 106 14.60 -10.57 3.51
C GLN A 106 13.49 -9.60 3.13
N HIS A 107 12.26 -10.00 3.42
CA HIS A 107 11.11 -9.11 3.41
C HIS A 107 10.95 -8.48 4.77
N THR A 108 10.67 -7.19 4.77
CA THR A 108 10.52 -6.42 5.99
C THR A 108 9.28 -5.56 5.94
N VAL A 109 8.58 -5.51 7.07
CA VAL A 109 7.40 -4.70 7.29
C VAL A 109 7.64 -3.77 8.47
N CYS A 110 7.10 -2.56 8.36
CA CYS A 110 7.03 -1.59 9.45
C CYS A 110 5.66 -0.93 9.44
N VAL A 111 5.13 -0.61 10.63
CA VAL A 111 3.80 -0.04 10.79
C VAL A 111 3.88 1.30 11.51
N TYR A 112 3.40 2.35 10.87
CA TYR A 112 3.17 3.65 11.48
C TYR A 112 1.80 3.67 12.17
N SER A 113 1.74 4.31 13.34
CA SER A 113 0.46 4.65 14.00
C SER A 113 0.32 6.16 14.13
N SER A 114 -0.80 6.70 13.64
CA SER A 114 -1.14 8.11 13.79
C SER A 114 -1.40 8.53 15.24
N GLU A 115 -1.79 7.59 16.11
CA GLU A 115 -2.05 7.88 17.53
C GLU A 115 -0.76 8.18 18.29
N THR A 116 0.31 7.46 17.97
CA THR A 116 1.61 7.62 18.62
C THR A 116 2.54 8.52 17.81
N GLY A 117 2.26 8.73 16.52
CA GLY A 117 3.07 9.51 15.60
C GLY A 117 4.41 8.85 15.25
N VAL A 118 4.57 7.55 15.51
CA VAL A 118 5.84 6.82 15.31
C VAL A 118 5.66 5.53 14.53
N TRP A 119 6.75 5.11 13.90
CA TRP A 119 6.91 3.77 13.34
C TRP A 119 7.18 2.76 14.45
N GLY A 120 6.53 1.61 14.37
CA GLY A 120 6.77 0.47 15.25
C GLY A 120 7.99 -0.34 14.84
N ASP A 121 8.13 -1.50 15.47
CA ASP A 121 9.27 -2.38 15.25
C ASP A 121 9.35 -2.91 13.81
N ILE A 122 10.58 -3.22 13.41
CA ILE A 122 10.90 -3.81 12.13
C ILE A 122 10.67 -5.32 12.20
N ILE A 123 9.67 -5.80 11.46
CA ILE A 123 9.30 -7.23 11.41
C ILE A 123 9.82 -7.79 10.10
N SER A 124 10.49 -8.94 10.14
CA SER A 124 11.13 -9.49 8.94
C SER A 124 10.97 -10.99 8.81
N THR A 125 11.02 -11.46 7.56
CA THR A 125 11.08 -12.88 7.23
C THR A 125 12.02 -13.10 6.04
N THR A 126 12.76 -14.20 6.06
CA THR A 126 13.57 -14.61 4.91
C THR A 126 12.71 -15.40 3.93
N ALA A 127 12.78 -15.06 2.65
CA ALA A 127 12.16 -15.84 1.59
C ALA A 127 12.95 -15.68 0.29
N SER A 128 13.14 -16.76 -0.46
CA SER A 128 13.93 -16.78 -1.69
C SER A 128 13.29 -16.03 -2.88
N TYR A 129 12.30 -15.18 -2.66
CA TYR A 129 11.44 -14.59 -3.68
C TYR A 129 11.45 -13.06 -3.60
N HIS A 130 11.32 -12.38 -4.72
CA HIS A 130 11.21 -10.92 -4.77
C HIS A 130 9.74 -10.49 -4.76
N LEU A 131 9.44 -9.22 -4.45
CA LEU A 131 8.10 -8.67 -4.68
C LEU A 131 7.84 -8.60 -6.19
N SER A 132 6.65 -9.04 -6.63
CA SER A 132 6.34 -9.19 -8.06
C SER A 132 6.21 -7.87 -8.80
N ASP A 133 5.71 -6.87 -8.10
CA ASP A 133 5.36 -5.59 -8.69
C ASP A 133 5.43 -4.50 -7.63
N TYR A 134 6.20 -3.45 -7.91
CA TYR A 134 6.25 -2.25 -7.08
C TYR A 134 5.11 -1.34 -7.55
N GLY A 135 4.25 -0.90 -6.64
CA GLY A 135 3.07 -0.09 -6.93
C GLY A 135 1.73 -0.82 -6.85
N ILE A 136 1.70 -2.13 -6.54
CA ILE A 136 0.45 -2.82 -6.19
C ILE A 136 0.26 -2.76 -4.66
N PRO A 137 -0.80 -2.08 -4.17
CA PRO A 137 -1.10 -2.02 -2.73
C PRO A 137 -1.46 -3.41 -2.19
N GLY A 138 -1.26 -3.61 -0.89
CA GLY A 138 -1.61 -4.87 -0.24
C GLY A 138 -3.11 -5.08 -0.19
N LEU A 139 -3.58 -6.29 -0.54
CA LEU A 139 -4.97 -6.67 -0.34
C LEU A 139 -5.20 -6.90 1.15
N LEU A 140 -6.16 -6.19 1.74
CA LEU A 140 -6.60 -6.42 3.11
C LEU A 140 -7.75 -7.43 3.11
N VAL A 141 -7.57 -8.57 3.77
CA VAL A 141 -8.62 -9.57 4.01
C VAL A 141 -8.65 -9.92 5.48
N GLY A 142 -9.79 -9.70 6.12
CA GLY A 142 -9.89 -9.78 7.58
C GLY A 142 -8.89 -8.82 8.22
N ASN A 143 -7.98 -9.35 9.03
CA ASN A 143 -6.94 -8.58 9.71
C ASN A 143 -5.52 -8.88 9.19
N ALA A 144 -5.41 -9.26 7.92
CA ALA A 144 -4.13 -9.53 7.29
C ALA A 144 -3.98 -8.85 5.94
N LEU A 145 -2.77 -8.40 5.65
CA LEU A 145 -2.38 -7.86 4.36
C LEU A 145 -1.64 -8.91 3.53
N TYR A 146 -1.92 -8.91 2.22
CA TYR A 146 -1.39 -9.87 1.28
C TYR A 146 -0.74 -9.18 0.07
N TRP A 147 0.48 -9.60 -0.27
CA TRP A 147 1.21 -9.16 -1.46
C TRP A 147 1.71 -10.35 -2.27
N LEU A 148 1.69 -10.21 -3.60
CA LEU A 148 2.26 -11.21 -4.49
C LEU A 148 3.79 -11.12 -4.52
N LEU A 149 4.44 -12.28 -4.47
CA LEU A 149 5.87 -12.45 -4.69
C LEU A 149 6.11 -13.00 -6.12
N ASP A 150 7.17 -12.57 -6.82
CA ASP A 150 7.59 -13.13 -8.12
C ASP A 150 9.06 -13.60 -8.14
N ILE A 151 9.24 -14.55 -9.05
CA ILE A 151 10.27 -14.80 -10.06
C ILE A 151 10.36 -16.32 -10.27
N ILE A 152 10.11 -17.15 -9.24
CA ILE A 152 10.04 -18.62 -9.34
C ILE A 152 8.98 -19.17 -8.36
N GLY A 153 7.76 -19.47 -8.84
CA GLY A 153 6.63 -19.91 -8.01
C GLY A 153 5.82 -18.73 -7.43
N ILE A 154 4.49 -18.88 -7.32
CA ILE A 154 3.64 -17.82 -6.75
C ILE A 154 3.66 -18.02 -5.24
N GLY A 155 4.50 -17.25 -4.56
CA GLY A 155 4.41 -17.05 -3.11
C GLY A 155 3.50 -15.86 -2.81
N ILE A 156 2.84 -15.88 -1.67
CA ILE A 156 2.10 -14.73 -1.16
C ILE A 156 2.70 -14.36 0.18
N LEU A 157 3.11 -13.11 0.33
CA LEU A 157 3.53 -12.56 1.60
C LEU A 157 2.28 -12.17 2.39
N LYS A 158 2.10 -12.78 3.57
CA LYS A 158 1.04 -12.46 4.53
C LYS A 158 1.66 -11.68 5.69
N PHE A 159 1.11 -10.52 5.98
CA PHE A 159 1.35 -9.80 7.23
C PHE A 159 0.09 -9.83 8.10
N ASP A 160 0.19 -10.42 9.28
CA ASP A 160 -0.89 -10.47 10.26
C ASP A 160 -0.82 -9.24 11.18
N LEU A 161 -1.90 -8.46 11.25
CA LEU A 161 -1.91 -7.19 11.98
C LEU A 161 -2.04 -7.39 13.50
N ASP A 162 -2.70 -8.46 13.96
CA ASP A 162 -2.87 -8.75 15.39
C ASP A 162 -1.60 -9.37 15.97
N GLU A 163 -1.10 -10.41 15.30
CA GLU A 163 0.11 -11.10 15.74
C GLU A 163 1.39 -10.32 15.44
N GLN A 164 1.30 -9.27 14.61
CA GLN A 164 2.44 -8.56 14.06
C GLN A 164 3.48 -9.54 13.46
N SER A 165 2.98 -10.50 12.69
CA SER A 165 3.78 -11.60 12.15
C SER A 165 3.84 -11.53 10.62
N LEU A 166 5.00 -11.86 10.06
CA LEU A 166 5.24 -11.85 8.62
C LEU A 166 5.60 -13.26 8.16
N ALA A 167 4.85 -13.80 7.19
CA ALA A 167 5.04 -15.15 6.70
C ALA A 167 4.86 -15.23 5.18
N VAL A 168 5.49 -16.22 4.56
CA VAL A 168 5.24 -16.57 3.16
C VAL A 168 4.35 -17.80 3.10
N ILE A 169 3.18 -17.65 2.48
CA ILE A 169 2.27 -18.74 2.20
C ILE A 169 2.37 -19.17 0.72
N LYS A 170 1.96 -20.41 0.45
CA LYS A 170 1.90 -20.93 -0.91
C LYS A 170 0.77 -20.23 -1.67
N GLY A 171 1.09 -19.62 -2.80
CA GLY A 171 0.11 -19.16 -3.77
C GLY A 171 -0.23 -20.24 -4.80
N PRO A 172 -1.14 -19.94 -5.74
CA PRO A 172 -1.57 -20.89 -6.76
C PRO A 172 -0.42 -21.35 -7.65
N LEU A 173 -0.46 -22.61 -8.11
CA LEU A 173 0.57 -23.14 -9.03
C LEU A 173 0.54 -22.36 -10.36
N ARG A 174 1.70 -21.96 -10.87
CA ARG A 174 1.80 -21.41 -12.24
C ARG A 174 1.55 -22.54 -13.23
N THR A 175 0.42 -22.48 -13.92
CA THR A 175 0.22 -23.18 -15.19
C THR A 175 0.53 -22.16 -16.29
N ASN A 176 1.54 -22.45 -17.11
CA ASN A 176 2.21 -21.62 -18.13
C ASN A 176 1.47 -20.40 -18.76
N ASP A 177 2.27 -19.38 -19.09
CA ASP A 177 2.06 -18.32 -20.12
C ASP A 177 1.31 -17.02 -19.79
N PHE A 178 1.40 -16.54 -18.55
CA PHE A 178 0.92 -15.18 -18.17
C PHE A 178 2.06 -14.24 -17.76
N SER A 179 3.22 -14.32 -18.42
CA SER A 179 4.33 -13.39 -18.18
C SER A 179 3.95 -11.93 -18.41
N HIS A 180 2.97 -11.66 -19.28
CA HIS A 180 2.57 -10.32 -19.71
C HIS A 180 1.23 -9.79 -19.16
N GLY A 181 0.58 -10.54 -18.26
CA GLY A 181 -0.69 -10.11 -17.64
C GLY A 181 -0.46 -9.41 -16.30
N SER A 182 -1.30 -8.40 -15.98
CA SER A 182 -1.37 -7.82 -14.63
C SER A 182 -1.98 -8.84 -13.68
N ARG A 183 -1.36 -9.04 -12.52
CA ARG A 183 -1.75 -10.06 -11.53
C ARG A 183 -2.23 -9.37 -10.27
N CYS A 184 -3.30 -9.86 -9.67
CA CYS A 184 -3.74 -9.39 -8.37
C CYS A 184 -4.29 -10.53 -7.51
N ILE A 185 -4.18 -10.34 -6.19
CA ILE A 185 -4.92 -11.13 -5.22
C ILE A 185 -6.30 -10.50 -5.11
N ILE A 186 -7.32 -11.33 -5.05
CA ILE A 186 -8.70 -10.90 -4.85
C ILE A 186 -9.27 -11.61 -3.63
N GLN A 187 -10.31 -11.03 -3.03
CA GLN A 187 -11.13 -11.72 -2.04
C GLN A 187 -12.36 -12.28 -2.76
N ALA A 188 -12.61 -13.58 -2.63
CA ALA A 188 -13.81 -14.24 -3.10
C ALA A 188 -14.99 -13.97 -2.17
N GLU A 189 -16.22 -14.22 -2.65
CA GLU A 189 -17.46 -13.98 -1.90
C GLU A 189 -17.56 -14.79 -0.60
N ASP A 190 -16.95 -15.97 -0.57
CA ASP A 190 -16.85 -16.84 0.60
C ASP A 190 -15.71 -16.43 1.57
N GLY A 191 -15.02 -15.32 1.28
CA GLY A 191 -13.89 -14.82 2.04
C GLY A 191 -12.55 -15.49 1.71
N ALA A 192 -12.51 -16.46 0.79
CA ALA A 192 -11.27 -17.09 0.37
C ALA A 192 -10.40 -16.12 -0.46
N LEU A 193 -9.08 -16.35 -0.44
CA LEU A 193 -8.15 -15.63 -1.31
C LEU A 193 -8.19 -16.23 -2.72
N GLY A 194 -8.55 -15.42 -3.70
CA GLY A 194 -8.48 -15.74 -5.11
C GLY A 194 -7.29 -15.07 -5.79
N PHE A 195 -7.03 -15.50 -7.02
CA PHE A 195 -5.99 -14.96 -7.87
C PHE A 195 -6.57 -14.65 -9.24
N ALA A 196 -6.38 -13.41 -9.70
CA ALA A 196 -6.87 -12.96 -10.99
C ALA A 196 -5.70 -12.51 -11.87
N ILE A 197 -5.84 -12.78 -13.16
CA ILE A 197 -4.91 -12.34 -14.21
C ILE A 197 -5.71 -11.56 -15.23
N LEU A 198 -5.30 -10.32 -15.46
CA LEU A 198 -5.77 -9.52 -16.58
C LEU A 198 -4.76 -9.63 -17.72
N SER A 199 -5.16 -10.26 -18.82
CA SER A 199 -4.37 -10.33 -20.05
C SER A 199 -5.05 -9.54 -21.16
N TYR A 200 -4.25 -8.84 -21.96
CA TYR A 200 -4.73 -8.20 -23.19
C TYR A 200 -4.49 -9.16 -24.35
N PRO A 201 -5.45 -9.33 -25.28
CA PRO A 201 -5.21 -10.08 -26.49
C PRO A 201 -4.11 -9.38 -27.28
N HIS A 202 -3.06 -10.12 -27.65
CA HIS A 202 -2.08 -9.62 -28.60
C HIS A 202 -2.79 -9.41 -29.93
N HIS A 203 -2.97 -8.15 -30.36
CA HIS A 203 -3.30 -7.87 -31.75
C HIS A 203 -2.07 -8.24 -32.59
N LEU A 204 -2.17 -9.36 -33.31
CA LEU A 204 -1.23 -9.77 -34.36
C LEU A 204 -1.46 -8.95 -35.63
#